data_AF-A0A371CJT4-F1
#
_entry.id   AF-A0A371CJT4-F1
#
_cell.length_a   1.000
_cell.length_b   1.000
_cell.length_c   1.000
_cell.angle_alpha   90.00
_cell.angle_beta   90.00
_cell.angle_gamma   90.00
#
_symmetry.space_group_name_H-M   'P 1'
#
loop_
_entity.id
_entity.type
_entity.pdbx_description
1 polymer ?
#
loop_
_entity_poly.entity_id
_entity_poly.type
_entity_poly.pdbx_seq_one_letter_code
_entity_poly.pdbx_strand_id
1 'polypeptide(L)'
;MSPATGNAALFDALYTGEYFNLAAAVVFIYDVLITLDREVACFWTSEQSGASLLFFSNKWISVTLYVMMTLVGSASFPSDQRLVIEAMTVLQLVPAAVFSALRAYALSGSKLLGLLILTLSLGPVGANLVVYGYQLSGFNLPPFGCVGKDNATKAITLRFGLL
;
A
#
# COMPACT_ATOMS: atom_id res chain seq x y z
N MET A 1 -32.52 8.85 8.73
CA MET A 1 -31.56 7.73 8.55
C MET A 1 -31.16 7.27 9.94
N SER A 2 -31.64 6.12 10.41
CA SER A 2 -31.49 5.71 11.82
C SER A 2 -30.04 5.31 12.14
N PRO A 3 -29.46 5.71 13.30
CA PRO A 3 -28.05 5.50 13.64
C PRO A 3 -27.63 4.03 13.78
N ALA A 4 -28.58 3.08 13.91
CA ALA A 4 -28.28 1.66 14.08
C ALA A 4 -27.78 0.97 12.78
N THR A 5 -28.30 1.35 11.62
CA THR A 5 -27.94 0.76 10.32
C THR A 5 -26.55 1.17 9.82
N GLY A 6 -26.05 2.33 10.26
CA GLY A 6 -24.73 2.83 9.86
C GLY A 6 -23.58 2.02 10.43
N ASN A 7 -23.78 1.39 11.60
CA ASN A 7 -22.73 0.67 12.31
C ASN A 7 -22.59 -0.78 11.82
N ALA A 8 -23.68 -1.42 11.40
CA ALA A 8 -23.62 -2.79 10.88
C ALA A 8 -22.87 -2.89 9.54
N ALA A 9 -23.12 -1.95 8.61
CA ALA A 9 -22.43 -1.92 7.32
C ALA A 9 -20.93 -1.59 7.46
N LEU A 10 -20.57 -0.73 8.42
CA LEU A 10 -19.17 -0.45 8.74
C LEU A 10 -18.47 -1.69 9.30
N PHE A 11 -19.13 -2.41 10.20
CA PHE A 11 -18.59 -3.63 10.80
C PHE A 11 -18.36 -4.72 9.74
N ASP A 12 -19.30 -4.94 8.83
CA ASP A 12 -19.19 -5.90 7.73
C ASP A 12 -18.04 -5.55 6.76
N ALA A 13 -17.89 -4.26 6.43
CA ALA A 13 -16.81 -3.78 5.59
C ALA A 13 -15.43 -3.97 6.24
N LEU A 14 -15.29 -3.61 7.53
CA LEU A 14 -14.06 -3.80 8.28
C LEU A 14 -13.69 -5.29 8.40
N TYR A 15 -14.67 -6.12 8.74
CA TYR A 15 -14.49 -7.56 8.85
C TYR A 15 -14.01 -8.15 7.52
N THR A 16 -14.71 -7.84 6.43
CA THR A 16 -14.35 -8.30 5.08
C THR A 16 -12.93 -7.84 4.69
N GLY A 17 -12.57 -6.60 4.98
CA GLY A 17 -11.24 -6.04 4.71
C GLY A 17 -10.11 -6.80 5.42
N GLU A 18 -10.25 -7.07 6.72
CA GLU A 18 -9.26 -7.80 7.51
C GLU A 18 -8.98 -9.21 6.95
N TYR A 19 -10.03 -9.94 6.52
CA TYR A 19 -9.85 -11.27 5.90
C TYR A 19 -9.12 -11.20 4.56
N PHE A 20 -9.45 -10.22 3.71
CA PHE A 20 -8.76 -10.04 2.44
C PHE A 20 -7.28 -9.67 2.66
N ASN A 21 -6.99 -8.79 3.62
CA ASN A 21 -5.63 -8.42 3.96
C ASN A 21 -4.83 -9.60 4.50
N LEU A 22 -5.42 -10.39 5.40
CA LEU A 22 -4.79 -11.60 5.92
C LEU A 22 -4.52 -12.61 4.80
N ALA A 23 -5.49 -12.87 3.93
CA ALA A 23 -5.33 -13.79 2.81
C ALA A 23 -4.23 -13.32 1.84
N ALA A 24 -4.23 -12.02 1.50
CA ALA A 24 -3.20 -11.42 0.65
C ALA A 24 -1.82 -11.51 1.29
N ALA A 25 -1.71 -11.21 2.60
CA ALA A 25 -0.46 -11.30 3.36
C ALA A 25 0.09 -12.73 3.36
N VAL A 26 -0.76 -13.74 3.63
CA VAL A 26 -0.34 -15.15 3.67
C VAL A 26 0.19 -15.60 2.31
N VAL A 27 -0.55 -15.31 1.22
CA VAL A 27 -0.12 -15.68 -0.13
C VAL A 27 1.16 -14.96 -0.52
N PHE A 28 1.27 -13.66 -0.21
CA PHE A 28 2.45 -12.87 -0.53
C PHE A 28 3.68 -13.32 0.26
N ILE A 29 3.55 -13.55 1.57
CA ILE A 29 4.65 -14.05 2.41
C ILE A 29 5.10 -15.43 1.93
N TYR A 30 4.15 -16.31 1.57
CA TYR A 30 4.48 -17.62 1.01
C TYR A 30 5.29 -17.50 -0.28
N ASP A 31 4.86 -16.64 -1.22
CA ASP A 31 5.59 -16.38 -2.47
C ASP A 31 6.99 -15.80 -2.21
N VAL A 32 7.13 -14.90 -1.24
CA VAL A 32 8.42 -14.36 -0.80
C VAL A 32 9.32 -15.50 -0.33
N LEU A 33 8.85 -16.39 0.55
CA LEU A 33 9.66 -17.45 1.13
C LEU A 33 10.17 -18.45 0.08
N ILE A 34 9.32 -18.85 -0.88
CA ILE A 34 9.73 -19.80 -1.92
C ILE A 34 10.68 -19.18 -2.96
N THR A 35 10.61 -17.86 -3.16
CA THR A 35 11.47 -17.15 -4.12
C THR A 35 12.82 -16.73 -3.54
N LEU A 36 12.93 -16.63 -2.21
CA LEU A 36 14.14 -16.16 -1.52
C LEU A 36 15.39 -16.99 -1.85
N ASP A 37 15.31 -18.31 -1.89
CA ASP A 37 16.46 -19.18 -2.18
C ASP A 37 17.10 -18.83 -3.54
N ARG A 38 16.26 -18.72 -4.56
CA ARG A 38 16.67 -18.39 -5.92
C ARG A 38 17.15 -16.95 -6.05
N GLU A 39 16.55 -16.03 -5.31
CA GLU A 39 16.97 -14.61 -5.28
C GLU A 39 18.35 -14.45 -4.65
N VAL A 40 18.61 -15.08 -3.51
CA VAL A 40 19.92 -15.06 -2.85
C VAL A 40 20.96 -15.70 -3.77
N ALA A 41 20.63 -16.84 -4.40
CA ALA A 41 21.54 -17.52 -5.32
C ALA A 41 21.85 -16.70 -6.58
N CYS A 42 20.90 -15.98 -7.16
CA CYS A 42 21.14 -15.18 -8.38
C CYS A 42 21.75 -13.80 -8.11
N PHE A 43 21.34 -13.11 -7.03
CA PHE A 43 21.72 -11.71 -6.81
C PHE A 43 22.91 -11.54 -5.88
N TRP A 44 23.20 -12.48 -4.97
CA TRP A 44 24.39 -12.39 -4.12
C TRP A 44 25.67 -12.70 -4.91
N THR A 45 25.58 -13.50 -5.97
CA THR A 45 26.72 -13.89 -6.81
C THR A 45 26.90 -13.02 -8.06
N SER A 46 25.97 -12.11 -8.35
CA SER A 46 25.96 -11.27 -9.57
C SER A 46 26.14 -9.79 -9.24
N GLU A 47 26.70 -9.02 -10.18
CA GLU A 47 26.76 -7.56 -10.07
C GLU A 47 25.34 -6.99 -9.94
N GLN A 48 25.11 -6.18 -8.90
CA GLN A 48 23.79 -5.61 -8.64
C GLN A 48 23.46 -4.57 -9.72
N SER A 49 22.50 -4.92 -10.58
CA SER A 49 21.94 -3.99 -11.56
C SER A 49 20.91 -3.07 -10.89
N GLY A 50 20.73 -1.85 -11.43
CA GLY A 50 19.69 -0.92 -10.96
C GLY A 50 18.28 -1.53 -10.96
N ALA A 51 17.99 -2.49 -11.85
CA ALA A 51 16.73 -3.23 -11.86
C ALA A 51 16.56 -4.14 -10.63
N SER A 52 17.65 -4.75 -10.15
CA SER A 52 17.66 -5.60 -8.95
C SER A 52 17.34 -4.80 -7.69
N LEU A 53 17.93 -3.61 -7.55
CA LEU A 53 17.65 -2.70 -6.42
C LEU A 53 16.18 -2.25 -6.39
N LEU A 54 15.61 -1.97 -7.56
CA LEU A 54 14.21 -1.55 -7.69
C LEU A 54 13.25 -2.67 -7.34
N PHE A 55 13.56 -3.90 -7.76
CA PHE A 55 12.81 -5.10 -7.40
C PHE A 55 12.82 -5.34 -5.89
N PHE A 56 14.00 -5.33 -5.26
CA PHE A 56 14.12 -5.51 -3.81
C PHE A 56 13.44 -4.40 -3.02
N SER A 57 13.59 -3.14 -3.44
CA SER A 57 12.91 -2.03 -2.78
C SER A 57 11.40 -2.24 -2.78
N ASN A 58 10.80 -2.55 -3.94
CA ASN A 58 9.38 -2.86 -4.02
C ASN A 58 8.98 -4.05 -3.13
N LYS A 59 9.74 -5.14 -3.18
CA LYS A 59 9.47 -6.37 -2.43
C LYS A 59 9.52 -6.14 -0.92
N TRP A 60 10.59 -5.55 -0.39
CA TRP A 60 10.75 -5.35 1.05
C TRP A 60 9.81 -4.29 1.63
N ILE A 61 9.47 -3.25 0.85
CA ILE A 61 8.42 -2.29 1.21
C ILE A 61 7.08 -3.04 1.36
N SER A 62 6.75 -3.91 0.40
CA SER A 62 5.53 -4.72 0.43
C SER A 62 5.50 -5.70 1.61
N VAL A 63 6.60 -6.40 1.88
CA VAL A 63 6.71 -7.32 3.03
C VAL A 63 6.47 -6.56 4.33
N THR A 64 7.12 -5.41 4.50
CA THR A 64 6.98 -4.60 5.72
C THR A 64 5.54 -4.13 5.90
N LEU A 65 4.88 -3.70 4.82
CA LEU A 65 3.46 -3.34 4.84
C LEU A 65 2.55 -4.48 5.29
N TYR A 66 2.66 -5.66 4.67
CA TYR A 66 1.79 -6.80 5.01
C TYR A 66 2.03 -7.28 6.45
N VAL A 67 3.28 -7.27 6.92
CA VAL A 67 3.62 -7.60 8.30
C VAL A 67 3.02 -6.56 9.26
N MET A 68 3.19 -5.28 8.98
CA MET A 68 2.61 -4.21 9.79
C MET A 68 1.09 -4.29 9.82
N MET A 69 0.44 -4.54 8.69
CA MET A 69 -1.02 -4.62 8.60
C MET A 69 -1.57 -5.81 9.40
N THR A 70 -0.90 -6.97 9.32
CA THR A 70 -1.27 -8.17 10.07
C THR A 70 -1.08 -7.99 11.59
N LEU A 71 0.00 -7.31 12.02
CA LEU A 71 0.20 -6.98 13.44
C LEU A 71 -0.78 -5.90 13.93
N VAL A 72 -1.18 -4.96 13.08
CA VAL A 72 -2.00 -3.79 13.45
C VAL A 72 -3.45 -4.14 13.72
N GLY A 73 -4.02 -5.12 13.01
CA GLY A 73 -5.38 -5.60 13.29
C GLY A 73 -5.57 -6.19 14.71
N SER A 74 -4.46 -6.52 15.40
CA SER A 74 -4.49 -7.22 16.69
C SER A 74 -4.14 -6.35 17.90
N ALA A 75 -3.54 -5.17 17.70
CA ALA A 75 -3.00 -4.36 18.80
C ALA A 75 -3.55 -2.92 18.81
N SER A 76 -3.70 -2.38 20.03
CA SER A 76 -4.12 -1.00 20.23
C SER A 76 -2.92 -0.09 20.01
N PHE A 77 -2.91 0.64 18.90
CA PHE A 77 -1.80 1.52 18.53
C PHE A 77 -2.17 2.99 18.69
N PRO A 78 -1.18 3.87 18.90
CA PRO A 78 -1.40 5.31 18.85
C PRO A 78 -1.81 5.76 17.44
N SER A 79 -2.61 6.84 17.39
CA SER A 79 -3.16 7.46 16.16
C SER A 79 -2.11 7.65 15.05
N ASP A 80 -0.86 7.94 15.42
CA ASP A 80 0.23 8.24 14.49
C ASP A 80 0.65 7.04 13.63
N GLN A 81 0.36 5.81 14.04
CA GLN A 81 0.75 4.62 13.28
C GLN A 81 -0.09 4.44 12.01
N ARG A 82 -1.35 4.91 12.00
CA ARG A 82 -2.17 4.89 10.78
C ARG A 82 -1.56 5.76 9.69
N LEU A 83 -0.96 6.88 10.07
CA LEU A 83 -0.21 7.77 9.19
C LEU A 83 0.93 7.01 8.48
N VAL A 84 1.66 6.19 9.23
CA VAL A 84 2.78 5.42 8.70
C VAL A 84 2.30 4.37 7.70
N ILE A 85 1.18 3.70 7.96
CA ILE A 85 0.61 2.70 7.05
C ILE A 85 0.22 3.36 5.72
N GLU A 86 -0.52 4.48 5.76
CA GLU A 86 -0.88 5.23 4.55
C GLU A 86 0.35 5.77 3.80
N ALA A 87 1.40 6.18 4.51
CA ALA A 87 2.63 6.64 3.87
C ALA A 87 3.33 5.50 3.12
N MET A 88 3.35 4.32 3.73
CA MET A 88 3.99 3.14 3.15
C MET A 88 3.20 2.59 1.96
N THR A 89 1.85 2.59 1.99
CA THR A 89 1.03 2.19 0.83
C THR A 89 1.25 3.12 -0.35
N VAL A 90 1.33 4.43 -0.10
CA VAL A 90 1.70 5.42 -1.12
C VAL A 90 3.12 5.20 -1.64
N LEU A 91 4.06 4.84 -0.77
CA LEU A 91 5.44 4.59 -1.15
C LEU A 91 5.57 3.38 -2.11
N GLN A 92 4.70 2.38 -2.00
CA GLN A 92 4.70 1.21 -2.89
C GLN A 92 4.34 1.54 -4.35
N LEU A 93 3.62 2.64 -4.59
CA LEU A 93 3.32 3.11 -5.94
C LEU A 93 4.54 3.68 -6.67
N VAL A 94 5.55 4.16 -5.92
CA VAL A 94 6.74 4.79 -6.51
C VAL A 94 7.59 3.77 -7.27
N PRO A 95 8.00 2.62 -6.69
CA PRO A 95 8.68 1.58 -7.46
C PRO A 95 7.88 1.11 -8.68
N ALA A 96 6.56 0.95 -8.55
CA ALA A 96 5.69 0.53 -9.66
C ALA A 96 5.69 1.55 -10.83
N ALA A 97 5.60 2.85 -10.51
CA ALA A 97 5.68 3.93 -11.50
C ALA A 97 7.04 3.95 -12.21
N VAL A 98 8.13 3.75 -11.46
CA VAL A 98 9.48 3.74 -12.02
C VAL A 98 9.70 2.51 -12.91
N PHE A 99 9.20 1.32 -12.53
CA PHE A 99 9.22 0.13 -13.39
C PHE A 99 8.48 0.35 -14.72
N SER A 100 7.29 0.96 -14.65
CA SER A 100 6.50 1.29 -15.84
C SER A 100 7.25 2.25 -16.77
N ALA A 101 7.82 3.32 -16.22
CA ALA A 101 8.59 4.31 -16.96
C ALA A 101 9.87 3.71 -17.59
N LEU A 102 10.62 2.89 -16.85
CA LEU A 102 11.82 2.20 -17.34
C LEU A 102 11.49 1.27 -18.51
N ARG A 103 10.42 0.48 -18.39
CA ARG A 103 9.98 -0.41 -19.45
C ARG A 103 9.62 0.36 -20.72
N ALA A 104 8.89 1.45 -20.58
CA ALA A 104 8.52 2.28 -21.73
C ALA A 104 9.72 3.02 -22.34
N TYR A 105 10.68 3.45 -21.51
CA TYR A 105 11.93 4.03 -22.00
C TYR A 105 12.74 3.02 -22.81
N ALA A 106 12.86 1.78 -22.31
CA ALA A 106 13.59 0.72 -22.99
C ALA A 106 12.95 0.34 -24.34
N LEU A 107 11.61 0.32 -24.43
CA LEU A 107 10.90 -0.02 -25.65
C LEU A 107 10.87 1.13 -26.67
N SER A 108 10.66 2.37 -26.21
CA SER A 108 10.46 3.52 -27.09
C SER A 108 11.76 4.24 -27.44
N GLY A 109 12.87 3.97 -26.73
CA GLY A 109 14.17 4.63 -26.91
C GLY A 109 14.19 6.13 -26.58
N SER A 110 13.04 6.73 -26.26
CA SER A 110 12.89 8.17 -26.03
C SER A 110 12.72 8.49 -24.55
N LYS A 111 13.61 9.33 -24.03
CA LYS A 111 13.60 9.78 -22.62
C LYS A 111 12.31 10.52 -22.25
N LEU A 112 11.74 11.24 -23.22
CA LEU A 112 10.54 12.05 -23.05
C LEU A 112 9.30 11.21 -22.77
N LEU A 113 9.14 10.07 -23.47
CA LEU A 113 8.01 9.16 -23.30
C LEU A 113 8.08 8.44 -21.95
N GLY A 114 9.28 8.00 -21.55
CA GLY A 114 9.51 7.47 -20.20
C GLY A 114 9.18 8.47 -19.10
N LEU A 115 9.60 9.74 -19.25
CA LEU A 115 9.29 10.80 -18.30
C LEU A 115 7.78 11.08 -18.22
N LEU A 116 7.09 11.10 -19.36
CA LEU A 116 5.64 11.30 -19.42
C LEU A 116 4.87 10.17 -18.73
N ILE A 117 5.31 8.92 -18.86
CA ILE A 117 4.70 7.80 -18.16
C ILE A 117 4.98 7.86 -16.67
N LEU A 118 6.19 8.28 -16.27
CA LEU A 118 6.53 8.46 -14.86
C LEU A 118 5.62 9.51 -14.22
N THR A 119 5.45 10.67 -14.86
CA THR A 119 4.60 11.76 -14.33
C THR A 119 3.14 11.34 -14.27
N LEU A 120 2.63 10.65 -15.30
CA LEU A 120 1.26 10.16 -15.33
C LEU A 120 1.01 9.07 -14.27
N SER A 121 1.98 8.17 -14.07
CA SER A 121 1.90 7.09 -13.07
C SER A 121 2.10 7.58 -11.63
N LEU A 122 2.60 8.80 -11.44
CA LEU A 122 2.69 9.45 -10.13
C LEU A 122 1.40 10.20 -9.75
N GLY A 123 0.46 10.35 -10.68
CA GLY A 123 -0.87 10.92 -10.38
C GLY A 123 -1.60 10.24 -9.20
N PRO A 124 -1.66 8.89 -9.17
CA PRO A 124 -2.22 8.14 -8.03
C PRO A 124 -1.53 8.44 -6.69
N VAL A 125 -0.22 8.69 -6.67
CA VAL A 125 0.51 9.06 -5.44
C VAL A 125 -0.05 10.36 -4.86
N GLY A 126 -0.26 11.37 -5.71
CA GLY A 126 -0.86 12.64 -5.30
C GLY A 126 -2.31 12.50 -4.85
N ALA A 127 -3.10 11.67 -5.55
CA ALA A 127 -4.49 11.42 -5.17
C ALA A 127 -4.61 10.74 -3.80
N ASN A 128 -3.73 9.79 -3.49
CA ASN A 128 -3.74 9.10 -2.19
C ASN A 128 -3.20 9.97 -1.05
N LEU A 129 -2.33 10.96 -1.33
CA LEU A 129 -1.85 11.94 -0.34
C LEU A 129 -2.92 12.92 0.14
N VAL A 130 -4.06 13.05 -0.56
CA VAL A 130 -5.10 14.02 -0.17
C VAL A 130 -5.70 13.73 1.20
N VAL A 131 -5.69 12.47 1.64
CA VAL A 131 -6.26 12.04 2.93
C VAL A 131 -5.59 12.74 4.12
N TYR A 132 -4.30 13.08 3.99
CA TYR A 132 -3.54 13.82 5.01
C TYR A 132 -4.10 15.22 5.26
N GLY A 133 -4.71 15.84 4.24
CA GLY A 133 -5.34 17.15 4.36
C GLY A 133 -6.63 17.15 5.20
N TYR A 134 -7.21 15.98 5.46
CA TYR A 134 -8.49 15.82 6.19
C TYR A 134 -8.32 15.46 7.67
N GLN A 135 -7.17 15.80 8.28
CA GLN A 135 -6.84 15.47 9.67
C GLN A 135 -7.00 13.96 9.95
N LEU A 136 -6.34 13.15 9.13
CA LEU A 136 -6.32 11.71 9.33
C LEU A 136 -5.82 11.38 10.75
N SER A 137 -6.63 10.64 11.49
CA SER A 137 -6.35 10.18 12.84
C SER A 137 -6.68 8.70 12.96
N GLY A 138 -5.95 7.97 13.80
CA GLY A 138 -6.26 6.59 14.15
C GLY A 138 -7.02 6.53 15.47
N PHE A 139 -8.07 5.74 15.54
CA PHE A 139 -8.72 5.40 16.81
C PHE A 139 -8.85 3.89 16.96
N ASN A 140 -8.77 3.39 18.18
CA ASN A 140 -8.86 1.96 18.44
C ASN A 140 -10.34 1.55 18.54
N LEU A 141 -10.75 0.60 17.69
CA LEU A 141 -12.07 0.01 17.66
C LEU A 141 -11.96 -1.51 17.91
N PRO A 142 -12.18 -1.99 19.14
CA PRO A 142 -12.23 -3.43 19.42
C PRO A 142 -13.38 -4.10 18.63
N PRO A 143 -13.19 -5.28 18.00
CA PRO A 143 -12.00 -6.13 18.00
C PRO A 143 -10.99 -5.86 16.86
N PHE A 144 -11.19 -4.84 16.02
CA PHE A 144 -10.44 -4.59 14.77
C PHE A 144 -9.14 -3.77 14.91
N GLY A 145 -8.77 -3.35 16.12
CA GLY A 145 -7.55 -2.57 16.34
C GLY A 145 -7.65 -1.11 15.88
N CYS A 146 -6.59 -0.56 15.28
CA CYS A 146 -6.50 0.86 14.91
C CYS A 146 -7.15 1.15 13.54
N VAL A 147 -8.28 1.85 13.56
CA VAL A 147 -9.07 2.23 12.38
C VAL A 147 -8.85 3.71 12.05
N GLY A 148 -8.72 4.01 10.75
CA GLY A 148 -8.61 5.38 10.25
C GLY A 148 -9.91 6.17 10.42
N LYS A 149 -9.79 7.41 10.89
CA LYS A 149 -10.83 8.42 10.96
C LYS A 149 -10.32 9.70 10.33
N ASP A 150 -10.92 10.06 9.21
CA ASP A 150 -10.76 11.35 8.57
C ASP A 150 -12.04 12.18 8.70
N ASN A 151 -11.93 13.48 8.43
CA ASN A 151 -13.07 14.39 8.39
C ASN A 151 -13.63 14.57 6.98
N ALA A 152 -13.29 13.69 6.03
CA ALA A 152 -13.78 13.78 4.66
C ALA A 152 -15.25 13.35 4.58
N THR A 153 -16.02 14.03 3.74
CA THR A 153 -17.39 13.64 3.47
C THR A 153 -17.44 12.28 2.79
N LYS A 154 -18.39 11.40 3.14
CA LYS A 154 -18.57 10.07 2.50
C LYS A 154 -18.57 10.09 0.97
N ALA A 155 -19.04 11.19 0.37
CA ALA A 155 -19.03 11.41 -1.08
C ALA A 155 -17.62 11.55 -1.69
N ILE A 156 -16.65 12.02 -0.91
CA ILE A 156 -15.25 12.21 -1.29
C ILE A 156 -14.52 10.86 -1.17
N THR A 157 -14.73 10.12 -0.07
CA THR A 157 -14.18 8.76 0.13
C THR A 157 -14.59 7.81 -1.01
N LEU A 158 -15.87 7.82 -1.40
CA LEU A 158 -16.38 7.01 -2.52
C LEU A 158 -15.85 7.44 -3.90
N ARG A 159 -15.51 8.72 -4.08
CA ARG A 159 -14.99 9.24 -5.36
C ARG A 159 -13.50 8.96 -5.54
N PHE A 160 -12.74 8.88 -4.45
CA PHE A 160 -11.29 8.69 -4.49
C PHE A 160 -10.82 7.28 -4.07
N GLY A 161 -11.74 6.41 -3.63
CA GLY A 161 -11.40 5.03 -3.28
C GLY A 161 -10.54 4.90 -2.01
N LEU A 162 -10.67 5.84 -1.08
CA LEU A 162 -9.92 5.89 0.19
C LEU A 162 -10.54 4.95 1.25
N LEU A 163 -10.75 3.68 0.91
CA LEU A 163 -11.30 2.65 1.81
C LEU A 163 -10.18 1.97 2.60
#